data_AF-A0A6L6DX90-F1
#
_entry.id   AF-A0A6L6DX90-F1
#
_cell.length_a   1.000
_cell.length_b   1.000
_cell.length_c   1.000
_cell.angle_alpha   90.00
_cell.angle_beta   90.00
_cell.angle_gamma   90.00
#
_symmetry.space_group_name_H-M   'P 1'
#
loop_
_entity.id
_entity.type
_entity.pdbx_description
1 polymer ?
#
loop_
_entity_poly.entity_id
_entity_poly.type
_entity_poly.pdbx_seq_one_letter_code
_entity_poly.pdbx_strand_id
1 'polypeptide(L)'
;MSSTFWPTLEHWSVAIPLQTPHVRLDCLAETGFVSLKKAPFNVDPSEWENLEYMDWKSGGDTNFAPLASADGQLDCRGFWDKGKTDKDALWTSNAELTPTLRKYVDSIGANFGRVRIIKLQPQDHDAAIRNIHRDDNNRFNPDNEGWVVRTWLELTDSPNSYMLLMDNGPDGLPDLSTERRVPLSQGARFVVDTQRLWHVVVHNHDFPRYALITSLESGTALNNFIAAEKA
;
A
#
# COMPACT_ATOMS: atom_id res chain seq x y z
N MET A 1 -17.71 22.33 18.76
CA MET A 1 -16.76 21.19 18.85
C MET A 1 -17.11 20.26 17.70
N SER A 2 -16.37 20.32 16.61
CA SER A 2 -16.55 19.36 15.52
C SER A 2 -16.07 18.02 16.06
N SER A 3 -16.93 17.01 16.16
CA SER A 3 -16.48 15.66 16.51
C SER A 3 -15.57 15.19 15.37
N THR A 4 -14.27 15.05 15.65
CA THR A 4 -13.34 14.39 14.74
C THR A 4 -13.92 13.02 14.38
N PHE A 5 -14.00 12.71 13.09
CA PHE A 5 -14.55 11.43 12.63
C PHE A 5 -13.78 10.27 13.25
N TRP A 6 -14.49 9.20 13.61
CA TRP A 6 -13.89 7.95 14.05
C TRP A 6 -14.67 6.75 13.48
N PRO A 7 -13.99 5.69 13.01
CA PRO A 7 -14.68 4.47 12.58
C PRO A 7 -15.52 3.87 13.71
N THR A 8 -16.69 3.34 13.36
CA THR A 8 -17.56 2.60 14.28
C THR A 8 -17.45 1.10 14.02
N LEU A 9 -18.05 0.29 14.88
CA LEU A 9 -18.09 -1.18 14.72
C LEU A 9 -18.79 -1.64 13.42
N GLU A 10 -19.55 -0.75 12.77
CA GLU A 10 -20.20 -1.01 11.48
C GLU A 10 -19.26 -0.80 10.29
N HIS A 11 -18.06 -0.26 10.52
CA HIS A 11 -17.08 -0.04 9.46
C HIS A 11 -16.66 -1.38 8.86
N TRP A 12 -16.77 -1.52 7.53
CA TRP A 12 -16.51 -2.78 6.81
C TRP A 12 -15.12 -3.36 7.10
N SER A 13 -14.11 -2.52 7.35
CA SER A 13 -12.78 -2.99 7.69
C SER A 13 -12.74 -3.82 8.97
N VAL A 14 -13.67 -3.65 9.93
CA VAL A 14 -13.74 -4.44 11.18
C VAL A 14 -13.97 -5.93 10.89
N ALA A 15 -14.70 -6.25 9.82
CA ALA A 15 -14.99 -7.64 9.44
C ALA A 15 -13.79 -8.37 8.80
N ILE A 16 -12.71 -7.67 8.47
CA ILE A 16 -11.53 -8.26 7.83
C ILE A 16 -10.79 -9.16 8.85
N PRO A 17 -10.47 -10.42 8.49
CA PRO A 17 -9.77 -11.34 9.38
C PRO A 17 -8.37 -10.84 9.78
N LEU A 18 -8.10 -10.83 11.09
CA LEU A 18 -6.77 -10.51 11.61
C LEU A 18 -5.83 -11.71 11.63
N GLN A 19 -6.38 -12.90 11.81
CA GLN A 19 -5.65 -14.15 11.95
C GLN A 19 -6.17 -15.15 10.92
N THR A 20 -5.24 -15.67 10.13
CA THR A 20 -5.49 -16.68 9.10
C THR A 20 -4.27 -17.60 9.02
N PRO A 21 -4.37 -18.78 8.39
CA PRO A 21 -3.25 -19.73 8.34
C PRO A 21 -2.10 -19.34 7.41
N HIS A 22 -2.25 -18.27 6.62
CA HIS A 22 -1.26 -17.80 5.66
C HIS A 22 0.11 -17.60 6.30
N VAL A 23 1.17 -17.94 5.55
CA VAL A 23 2.55 -17.72 5.99
C VAL A 23 2.78 -16.22 6.19
N ARG A 24 3.42 -15.81 7.28
CA ARG A 24 3.72 -14.40 7.59
C ARG A 24 5.22 -14.16 7.68
N LEU A 25 5.62 -12.89 7.67
CA LEU A 25 7.01 -12.49 7.89
C LEU A 25 7.20 -12.13 9.37
N ASP A 26 8.12 -12.81 10.04
CA ASP A 26 8.45 -12.54 11.45
C ASP A 26 8.86 -11.09 11.69
N CYS A 27 9.53 -10.46 10.72
CA CYS A 27 9.95 -9.06 10.80
C CYS A 27 8.78 -8.06 10.88
N LEU A 28 7.56 -8.47 10.54
CA LEU A 28 6.33 -7.68 10.66
C LEU A 28 5.49 -8.08 11.89
N ALA A 29 5.87 -9.13 12.63
CA ALA A 29 5.04 -9.66 13.71
C ALA A 29 4.82 -8.66 14.85
N GLU A 30 5.84 -7.89 15.22
CA GLU A 30 5.72 -6.91 16.31
C GLU A 30 4.84 -5.73 15.90
N THR A 31 5.16 -5.04 14.80
CA THR A 31 4.55 -3.74 14.49
C THR A 31 3.79 -3.66 13.17
N GLY A 32 3.72 -4.74 12.38
CA GLY A 32 3.11 -4.74 11.05
C GLY A 32 3.80 -3.83 10.03
N PHE A 33 5.03 -3.37 10.30
CA PHE A 33 5.73 -2.36 9.51
C PHE A 33 7.24 -2.53 9.59
N VAL A 34 7.94 -2.37 8.47
CA VAL A 34 9.40 -2.30 8.40
C VAL A 34 9.83 -1.15 7.48
N SER A 35 10.63 -0.22 8.00
CA SER A 35 11.29 0.79 7.17
C SER A 35 12.47 0.19 6.42
N LEU A 36 12.63 0.59 5.16
CA LEU A 36 13.75 0.21 4.32
C LEU A 36 14.65 1.43 4.10
N LYS A 37 15.90 1.20 3.72
CA LYS A 37 16.84 2.23 3.26
C LYS A 37 16.17 3.08 2.17
N LYS A 38 16.53 4.35 2.06
CA LYS A 38 16.09 5.20 0.95
C LYS A 38 16.43 4.54 -0.39
N ALA A 39 15.58 4.70 -1.40
CA ALA A 39 15.83 4.18 -2.74
C ALA A 39 17.22 4.63 -3.23
N PRO A 40 18.10 3.71 -3.66
CA PRO A 40 19.44 4.04 -4.13
C PRO A 40 19.45 4.52 -5.59
N PHE A 41 18.28 4.84 -6.14
CA PHE A 41 18.06 5.24 -7.51
C PHE A 41 17.06 6.40 -7.56
N ASN A 42 17.12 7.15 -8.65
CA ASN A 42 16.11 8.15 -8.99
C ASN A 42 15.21 7.57 -10.07
N VAL A 43 13.95 7.99 -10.07
CA VAL A 43 12.99 7.67 -11.12
C VAL A 43 12.70 8.98 -11.85
N ASP A 44 12.68 8.95 -13.18
CA ASP A 44 12.31 10.12 -13.98
C ASP A 44 10.80 10.41 -13.80
N PRO A 45 10.37 11.65 -13.52
CA PRO A 45 8.95 11.98 -13.35
C PRO A 45 8.05 11.56 -14.50
N SER A 46 8.58 11.47 -15.72
CA SER A 46 7.84 10.96 -16.87
C SER A 46 7.37 9.50 -16.71
N GLU A 47 8.04 8.70 -15.86
CA GLU A 47 7.61 7.32 -15.54
C GLU A 47 6.38 7.28 -14.61
N TRP A 48 5.89 8.41 -14.07
CA TRP A 48 4.61 8.41 -13.35
C TRP A 48 3.65 9.49 -13.80
N GLU A 49 4.12 10.66 -14.26
CA GLU A 49 3.25 11.77 -14.67
C GLU A 49 2.50 11.50 -15.98
N ASN A 50 3.08 10.71 -16.88
CA ASN A 50 2.54 10.45 -18.23
C ASN A 50 1.69 9.19 -18.33
N LEU A 51 1.39 8.53 -17.22
CA LEU A 51 0.63 7.29 -17.21
C LEU A 51 -0.87 7.54 -17.43
N GLU A 52 -1.57 6.51 -17.87
CA GLU A 52 -3.03 6.52 -17.90
C GLU A 52 -3.57 6.30 -16.47
N TYR A 53 -4.22 7.34 -15.93
CA TYR A 53 -4.81 7.35 -14.59
C TYR A 53 -6.31 7.05 -14.65
N MET A 54 -6.75 6.20 -13.72
CA MET A 54 -8.15 5.87 -13.47
C MET A 54 -8.65 6.65 -12.25
N ASP A 55 -9.89 7.16 -12.34
CA ASP A 55 -10.57 7.78 -11.21
C ASP A 55 -10.93 6.73 -10.16
N TRP A 56 -10.59 6.97 -8.89
CA TRP A 56 -10.90 6.06 -7.79
C TRP A 56 -11.38 6.80 -6.54
N LYS A 57 -12.69 6.78 -6.31
CA LYS A 57 -13.35 7.68 -5.36
C LYS A 57 -13.37 7.23 -3.89
N SER A 58 -12.81 6.06 -3.53
CA SER A 58 -13.02 5.47 -2.20
C SER A 58 -11.98 5.87 -1.12
N GLY A 59 -11.05 6.79 -1.41
CA GLY A 59 -9.96 7.17 -0.50
C GLY A 59 -9.63 8.67 -0.47
N GLY A 60 -10.61 9.52 -0.84
CA GLY A 60 -10.41 10.94 -1.14
C GLY A 60 -10.30 11.21 -2.65
N ASP A 61 -9.77 12.38 -3.04
CA ASP A 61 -9.44 12.69 -4.43
C ASP A 61 -8.12 12.00 -4.80
N THR A 62 -8.26 10.69 -5.08
CA THR A 62 -7.16 9.77 -5.39
C THR A 62 -7.35 9.19 -6.78
N ASN A 63 -6.28 9.18 -7.57
CA ASN A 63 -6.24 8.48 -8.85
C ASN A 63 -5.18 7.38 -8.80
N PHE A 64 -5.41 6.31 -9.55
CA PHE A 64 -4.43 5.24 -9.68
C PHE A 64 -4.08 4.99 -11.14
N ALA A 65 -2.80 4.85 -11.43
CA ALA A 65 -2.33 4.30 -12.70
C ALA A 65 -1.85 2.86 -12.46
N PRO A 66 -2.57 1.84 -12.95
CA PRO A 66 -2.20 0.45 -12.73
C PRO A 66 -1.02 0.06 -13.61
N LEU A 67 0.06 -0.41 -13.01
CA LEU A 67 1.22 -1.00 -13.70
C LEU A 67 1.07 -2.51 -13.85
N ALA A 68 0.42 -3.19 -12.89
CA ALA A 68 0.06 -4.59 -13.01
C ALA A 68 -1.35 -4.86 -12.50
N SER A 69 -2.06 -5.76 -13.18
CA SER A 69 -3.45 -6.15 -12.86
C SER A 69 -3.67 -7.65 -13.09
N ALA A 70 -4.87 -8.13 -12.74
CA ALA A 70 -5.22 -9.56 -12.82
C ALA A 70 -5.15 -10.15 -14.25
N ASP A 71 -5.25 -9.32 -15.28
CA ASP A 71 -5.33 -9.71 -16.68
C ASP A 71 -4.53 -8.79 -17.62
N GLY A 72 -3.67 -7.93 -17.05
CA GLY A 72 -2.82 -7.00 -17.81
C GLY A 72 -3.58 -5.82 -18.42
N GLN A 73 -4.87 -5.68 -18.14
CA GLN A 73 -5.64 -4.50 -18.56
C GLN A 73 -5.44 -3.35 -17.58
N LEU A 74 -5.69 -2.12 -18.04
CA LEU A 74 -5.68 -0.93 -17.19
C LEU A 74 -6.90 -0.93 -16.26
N ASP A 75 -6.81 -1.67 -15.16
CA ASP A 75 -7.89 -1.91 -14.21
C ASP A 75 -7.38 -1.78 -12.77
N CYS A 76 -8.05 -0.94 -11.98
CA CYS A 76 -7.71 -0.67 -10.58
C CYS A 76 -8.55 -1.48 -9.58
N ARG A 77 -9.52 -2.25 -10.06
CA ARG A 77 -10.37 -3.09 -9.21
C ARG A 77 -9.59 -4.21 -8.53
N GLY A 78 -10.19 -4.76 -7.49
CA GLY A 78 -9.64 -5.93 -6.81
C GLY A 78 -9.65 -7.17 -7.71
N PHE A 79 -8.66 -8.04 -7.56
CA PHE A 79 -8.55 -9.25 -8.39
C PHE A 79 -9.72 -10.22 -8.11
N TRP A 80 -10.34 -10.12 -6.93
CA TRP A 80 -11.54 -10.87 -6.56
C TRP A 80 -12.73 -10.63 -7.49
N ASP A 81 -12.83 -9.45 -8.14
CA ASP A 81 -13.89 -9.18 -9.14
C ASP A 81 -13.76 -10.06 -10.39
N LYS A 82 -12.56 -10.64 -10.60
CA LYS A 82 -12.25 -11.60 -11.66
C LYS A 82 -12.05 -13.03 -11.12
N GLY A 83 -12.41 -13.28 -9.86
CA GLY A 83 -12.25 -14.56 -9.19
C GLY A 83 -10.78 -14.97 -8.97
N LYS A 84 -9.86 -14.00 -8.87
CA LYS A 84 -8.43 -14.24 -8.69
C LYS A 84 -7.93 -13.73 -7.33
N THR A 85 -6.88 -14.38 -6.83
CA THR A 85 -6.06 -13.98 -5.67
C THR A 85 -5.25 -12.73 -6.00
N ASP A 86 -4.83 -11.91 -5.02
CA ASP A 86 -3.99 -10.71 -5.27
C ASP A 86 -2.51 -11.07 -5.51
N LYS A 87 -2.27 -11.96 -6.48
CA LYS A 87 -0.98 -12.57 -6.86
C LYS A 87 -0.95 -12.84 -8.38
N ASP A 88 0.20 -13.24 -8.90
CA ASP A 88 0.39 -13.63 -10.31
C ASP A 88 -0.10 -12.56 -11.30
N ALA A 89 0.12 -11.29 -10.95
CA ALA A 89 -0.34 -10.18 -11.76
C ALA A 89 0.40 -10.12 -13.11
N LEU A 90 -0.28 -9.59 -14.11
CA LEU A 90 0.27 -9.32 -15.43
C LEU A 90 0.51 -7.82 -15.57
N TRP A 91 1.66 -7.47 -16.16
CA TRP A 91 2.00 -6.09 -16.49
C TRP A 91 0.99 -5.49 -17.48
N THR A 92 0.65 -4.22 -17.28
CA THR A 92 -0.22 -3.44 -18.18
C THR A 92 0.61 -2.63 -19.18
N SER A 93 -0.07 -1.95 -20.11
CA SER A 93 0.58 -0.99 -21.02
C SER A 93 1.30 0.15 -20.29
N ASN A 94 0.82 0.60 -19.13
CA ASN A 94 1.52 1.60 -18.33
C ASN A 94 2.91 1.11 -17.88
N ALA A 95 3.09 -0.19 -17.65
CA ALA A 95 4.37 -0.73 -17.19
C ALA A 95 5.50 -0.53 -18.21
N GLU A 96 5.19 -0.46 -19.51
CA GLU A 96 6.16 -0.22 -20.59
C GLU A 96 6.78 1.17 -20.51
N LEU A 97 6.06 2.13 -19.91
CA LEU A 97 6.50 3.51 -19.70
C LEU A 97 7.28 3.70 -18.39
N THR A 98 7.45 2.64 -17.60
CA THR A 98 8.03 2.70 -16.24
C THR A 98 9.22 1.76 -16.03
N PRO A 99 10.24 1.80 -16.90
CA PRO A 99 11.33 0.81 -16.87
C PRO A 99 12.06 0.75 -15.52
N THR A 100 12.24 1.88 -14.83
CA THR A 100 12.94 1.91 -13.54
C THR A 100 12.06 1.29 -12.45
N LEU A 101 10.78 1.65 -12.40
CA LEU A 101 9.84 1.13 -11.40
C LEU A 101 9.57 -0.35 -11.58
N ARG A 102 9.38 -0.80 -12.83
CA ARG A 102 9.23 -2.23 -13.15
C ARG A 102 10.46 -3.01 -12.73
N LYS A 103 11.65 -2.54 -13.08
CA LYS A 103 12.92 -3.17 -12.65
C LYS A 103 13.04 -3.24 -11.13
N TYR A 104 12.60 -2.20 -10.42
CA TYR A 104 12.57 -2.21 -8.96
C TYR A 104 11.65 -3.30 -8.42
N VAL A 105 10.40 -3.41 -8.91
CA VAL A 105 9.47 -4.47 -8.49
C VAL A 105 10.03 -5.86 -8.81
N ASP A 106 10.54 -6.07 -10.03
CA ASP A 106 11.15 -7.33 -10.44
C ASP A 106 12.34 -7.71 -9.53
N SER A 107 13.12 -6.73 -9.07
CA SER A 107 14.28 -6.97 -8.18
C SER A 107 13.92 -7.47 -6.78
N ILE A 108 12.67 -7.32 -6.35
CA ILE A 108 12.21 -7.84 -5.05
C ILE A 108 12.13 -9.37 -5.10
N GLY A 109 11.85 -9.94 -6.27
CA GLY A 109 11.83 -11.39 -6.51
C GLY A 109 10.68 -12.15 -5.84
N ALA A 110 9.76 -11.47 -5.16
CA ALA A 110 8.55 -12.06 -4.60
C ALA A 110 7.40 -12.03 -5.61
N ASN A 111 6.46 -12.98 -5.50
CA ASN A 111 5.24 -12.95 -6.30
C ASN A 111 4.45 -11.67 -5.99
N PHE A 112 4.06 -10.95 -7.03
CA PHE A 112 3.40 -9.67 -6.89
C PHE A 112 1.95 -9.72 -7.41
N GLY A 113 1.08 -9.02 -6.70
CA GLY A 113 -0.29 -8.75 -7.10
C GLY A 113 -0.41 -7.39 -7.77
N ARG A 114 -1.37 -6.58 -7.32
CA ARG A 114 -1.55 -5.21 -7.81
C ARG A 114 -0.27 -4.36 -7.66
N VAL A 115 0.15 -3.73 -8.75
CA VAL A 115 1.20 -2.70 -8.77
C VAL A 115 0.62 -1.43 -9.34
N ARG A 116 0.70 -0.31 -8.62
CA ARG A 116 0.04 0.94 -9.02
C ARG A 116 0.86 2.16 -8.62
N ILE A 117 0.77 3.21 -9.42
CA ILE A 117 1.05 4.55 -8.94
C ILE A 117 -0.21 5.09 -8.28
N ILE A 118 -0.09 5.55 -7.04
CA ILE A 118 -1.12 6.34 -6.38
C ILE A 118 -0.78 7.82 -6.56
N LYS A 119 -1.73 8.59 -7.09
CA LYS A 119 -1.74 10.05 -7.09
C LYS A 119 -2.74 10.50 -6.04
N LEU A 120 -2.29 11.24 -5.04
CA LEU A 120 -3.12 11.72 -3.96
C LEU A 120 -3.09 13.24 -3.90
N GLN A 121 -4.27 13.87 -3.93
CA GLN A 121 -4.41 15.32 -3.72
C GLN A 121 -4.19 15.70 -2.25
N PRO A 122 -3.90 16.99 -1.98
CA PRO A 122 -3.84 17.53 -0.63
C PRO A 122 -5.01 17.09 0.26
N GLN A 123 -4.68 16.59 1.45
CA GLN A 123 -5.64 16.31 2.50
C GLN A 123 -4.98 16.42 3.88
N ASP A 124 -5.57 17.23 4.75
CA ASP A 124 -5.13 17.34 6.14
C ASP A 124 -5.55 16.11 6.96
N HIS A 125 -5.17 16.10 8.23
CA HIS A 125 -5.47 14.97 9.12
C HIS A 125 -6.98 14.71 9.29
N ASP A 126 -7.79 15.77 9.41
CA ASP A 126 -9.24 15.64 9.64
C ASP A 126 -10.00 15.16 8.40
N ALA A 127 -9.50 15.51 7.21
CA ALA A 127 -9.97 14.95 5.95
C ALA A 127 -9.51 13.50 5.78
N ALA A 128 -8.23 13.22 6.03
CA ALA A 128 -7.64 11.90 5.86
C ALA A 128 -8.28 10.85 6.77
N ILE A 129 -8.51 11.15 8.05
CA ILE A 129 -9.03 10.16 9.02
C ILE A 129 -10.40 9.59 8.61
N ARG A 130 -11.17 10.30 7.78
CA ARG A 130 -12.45 9.83 7.22
C ARG A 130 -12.30 8.64 6.27
N ASN A 131 -11.10 8.42 5.76
CA ASN A 131 -10.75 7.34 4.84
C ASN A 131 -9.85 6.29 5.50
N ILE A 132 -9.67 6.30 6.83
CA ILE A 132 -8.85 5.28 7.50
C ILE A 132 -9.50 3.90 7.37
N HIS A 133 -8.72 2.91 6.93
CA HIS A 133 -9.23 1.57 6.67
C HIS A 133 -8.13 0.51 6.84
N ARG A 134 -8.56 -0.75 6.77
CA ARG A 134 -7.69 -1.92 6.54
C ARG A 134 -8.01 -2.49 5.17
N ASP A 135 -7.04 -3.13 4.53
CA ASP A 135 -7.23 -3.77 3.24
C ASP A 135 -7.58 -5.26 3.36
N ASP A 136 -8.49 -5.75 2.51
CA ASP A 136 -8.76 -7.18 2.38
C ASP A 136 -7.84 -7.81 1.32
N ASN A 137 -6.54 -7.88 1.62
CA ASN A 137 -5.51 -8.32 0.67
C ASN A 137 -5.51 -9.84 0.41
N ASN A 138 -6.09 -10.64 1.31
CA ASN A 138 -6.00 -12.11 1.27
C ASN A 138 -7.34 -12.78 0.93
N ARG A 139 -8.32 -12.00 0.44
CA ARG A 139 -9.57 -12.55 -0.10
C ARG A 139 -9.26 -13.55 -1.21
N PHE A 140 -9.80 -14.76 -1.06
CA PHE A 140 -9.61 -15.92 -1.94
C PHE A 140 -8.21 -16.54 -1.97
N ASN A 141 -7.24 -16.01 -1.22
CA ASN A 141 -5.92 -16.63 -1.14
C ASN A 141 -6.04 -17.99 -0.42
N PRO A 142 -5.42 -19.06 -0.95
CA PRO A 142 -5.34 -20.33 -0.25
C PRO A 142 -4.60 -20.21 1.08
N ASP A 143 -5.14 -20.87 2.11
CA ASP A 143 -4.64 -20.83 3.49
C ASP A 143 -3.17 -21.25 3.64
N ASN A 144 -2.64 -22.04 2.71
CA ASN A 144 -1.26 -22.55 2.72
C ASN A 144 -0.26 -21.66 1.99
N GLU A 145 -0.69 -20.51 1.46
CA GLU A 145 0.17 -19.58 0.73
C GLU A 145 0.61 -18.38 1.58
N GLY A 146 1.45 -17.52 1.00
CA GLY A 146 1.91 -16.31 1.67
C GLY A 146 0.81 -15.27 1.86
N TRP A 147 0.87 -14.59 3.01
CA TRP A 147 0.11 -13.40 3.35
C TRP A 147 0.54 -12.23 2.45
N VAL A 148 -0.44 -11.55 1.85
CA VAL A 148 -0.17 -10.37 1.02
C VAL A 148 0.02 -9.12 1.87
N VAL A 149 1.21 -8.52 1.74
CA VAL A 149 1.59 -7.22 2.32
C VAL A 149 1.78 -6.18 1.22
N ARG A 150 1.95 -4.91 1.58
CA ARG A 150 2.28 -3.85 0.61
C ARG A 150 3.68 -3.32 0.83
N THR A 151 4.41 -3.13 -0.25
CA THR A 151 5.58 -2.25 -0.28
C THR A 151 5.21 -0.90 -0.81
N TRP A 152 5.94 0.11 -0.35
CA TRP A 152 5.71 1.50 -0.68
C TRP A 152 7.02 2.15 -1.09
N LEU A 153 6.98 2.98 -2.13
CA LEU A 153 8.10 3.82 -2.59
C LEU A 153 7.58 5.21 -2.93
N GLU A 154 8.08 6.23 -2.22
CA GLU A 154 7.75 7.63 -2.48
C GLU A 154 8.47 8.18 -3.71
N LEU A 155 7.72 8.82 -4.62
CA LEU A 155 8.24 9.39 -5.86
C LEU A 155 8.39 10.91 -5.80
N THR A 156 7.49 11.58 -5.09
CA THR A 156 7.54 13.04 -4.84
C THR A 156 8.15 13.37 -3.49
N ASP A 157 8.79 14.53 -3.38
CA ASP A 157 9.28 15.01 -2.09
C ASP A 157 8.20 15.77 -1.32
N SER A 158 7.59 15.07 -0.38
CA SER A 158 6.47 15.58 0.42
C SER A 158 6.79 15.52 1.92
N PRO A 159 7.75 16.32 2.43
CA PRO A 159 8.36 16.13 3.75
C PRO A 159 7.39 16.23 4.95
N ASN A 160 6.29 16.97 4.81
CA ASN A 160 5.23 17.10 5.83
C ASN A 160 4.10 16.07 5.70
N SER A 161 4.22 15.14 4.75
CA SER A 161 3.25 14.07 4.53
C SER A 161 3.70 12.80 5.23
N TYR A 162 2.73 12.04 5.70
CA TYR A 162 3.00 10.81 6.44
C TYR A 162 1.91 9.77 6.21
N MET A 163 2.29 8.49 6.29
CA MET A 163 1.36 7.39 6.46
C MET A 163 1.04 7.29 7.95
N LEU A 164 -0.22 7.49 8.30
CA LEU A 164 -0.76 7.22 9.62
C LEU A 164 -1.06 5.73 9.72
N LEU A 165 -0.52 5.08 10.75
CA LEU A 165 -0.73 3.66 11.04
C LEU A 165 -1.23 3.50 12.47
N MET A 166 -2.21 2.63 12.68
CA MET A 166 -2.68 2.20 14.00
C MET A 166 -2.93 0.69 13.97
N ASP A 167 -2.62 0.01 15.07
CA ASP A 167 -3.06 -1.36 15.28
C ASP A 167 -4.53 -1.39 15.75
N ASN A 168 -5.00 -2.57 16.11
CA ASN A 168 -6.39 -2.83 16.44
C ASN A 168 -6.59 -2.85 17.96
N GLY A 169 -7.61 -2.15 18.42
CA GLY A 169 -8.12 -2.28 19.78
C GLY A 169 -8.86 -3.62 19.98
N PRO A 170 -9.33 -3.88 21.22
CA PRO A 170 -10.03 -5.12 21.56
C PRO A 170 -11.31 -5.37 20.75
N ASP A 171 -11.90 -4.31 20.19
CA ASP A 171 -13.12 -4.32 19.39
C ASP A 171 -12.85 -4.30 17.87
N GLY A 172 -11.58 -4.36 17.47
CA GLY A 172 -11.15 -4.32 16.07
C GLY A 172 -11.09 -2.92 15.47
N LEU A 173 -11.48 -1.86 16.20
CA LEU A 173 -11.31 -0.46 15.79
C LEU A 173 -9.85 -0.03 15.90
N PRO A 174 -9.43 1.09 15.27
CA PRO A 174 -8.06 1.57 15.44
C PRO A 174 -7.76 1.89 16.91
N ASP A 175 -6.56 1.54 17.39
CA ASP A 175 -6.08 1.92 18.72
C ASP A 175 -5.18 3.15 18.64
N LEU A 176 -5.68 4.30 19.12
CA LEU A 176 -4.96 5.58 19.16
C LEU A 176 -3.62 5.49 19.92
N SER A 177 -3.50 4.62 20.91
CA SER A 177 -2.25 4.48 21.68
C SER A 177 -1.10 3.88 20.86
N THR A 178 -1.44 3.27 19.72
CA THR A 178 -0.49 2.63 18.80
C THR A 178 -0.15 3.51 17.60
N GLU A 179 -0.63 4.76 17.57
CA GLU A 179 -0.42 5.67 16.45
C GLU A 179 1.05 5.79 16.06
N ARG A 180 1.32 5.58 14.77
CA ARG A 180 2.63 5.80 14.15
C ARG A 180 2.47 6.65 12.91
N ARG A 181 3.40 7.59 12.72
CA ARG A 181 3.51 8.42 11.52
C ARG A 181 4.79 8.08 10.78
N VAL A 182 4.66 7.46 9.61
CA VAL A 182 5.79 7.10 8.76
C VAL A 182 6.03 8.25 7.77
N PRO A 183 7.21 8.90 7.78
CA PRO A 183 7.51 10.00 6.88
C PRO A 183 7.50 9.58 5.40
N LEU A 184 6.98 10.45 4.54
CA LEU A 184 6.85 10.21 3.10
C LEU A 184 7.68 11.20 2.27
N SER A 185 8.96 11.38 2.63
CA SER A 185 9.93 12.10 1.80
C SER A 185 10.29 11.31 0.54
N GLN A 186 10.75 11.98 -0.52
CA GLN A 186 11.11 11.30 -1.77
C GLN A 186 12.10 10.15 -1.54
N GLY A 187 11.85 9.01 -2.19
CA GLY A 187 12.65 7.81 -2.09
C GLY A 187 12.50 7.04 -0.77
N ALA A 188 11.66 7.49 0.16
CA ALA A 188 11.32 6.69 1.34
C ALA A 188 10.68 5.37 0.90
N ARG A 189 11.08 4.29 1.57
CA ARG A 189 10.62 2.93 1.29
C ARG A 189 10.24 2.21 2.56
N PHE A 190 9.19 1.40 2.49
CA PHE A 190 8.78 0.55 3.61
C PHE A 190 7.92 -0.62 3.15
N VAL A 191 7.80 -1.61 4.02
CA VAL A 191 6.84 -2.72 3.93
C VAL A 191 5.83 -2.56 5.05
N VAL A 192 4.56 -2.73 4.74
CA VAL A 192 3.45 -2.57 5.68
C VAL A 192 2.39 -3.66 5.49
N ASP A 193 1.95 -4.24 6.59
CA ASP A 193 0.82 -5.17 6.64
C ASP A 193 -0.48 -4.38 6.70
N THR A 194 -0.98 -3.99 5.53
CA THR A 194 -2.17 -3.14 5.42
C THR A 194 -3.49 -3.87 5.70
N GLN A 195 -3.46 -5.20 5.83
CA GLN A 195 -4.62 -5.96 6.28
C GLN A 195 -4.70 -6.02 7.80
N ARG A 196 -3.55 -6.07 8.49
CA ARG A 196 -3.51 -5.89 9.95
C ARG A 196 -3.78 -4.44 10.34
N LEU A 197 -3.03 -3.50 9.79
CA LEU A 197 -2.99 -2.13 10.29
C LEU A 197 -4.06 -1.24 9.66
N TRP A 198 -4.73 -0.47 10.50
CA TRP A 198 -5.50 0.68 10.08
C TRP A 198 -4.54 1.73 9.53
N HIS A 199 -4.82 2.23 8.33
CA HIS A 199 -3.90 3.13 7.66
C HIS A 199 -4.60 4.18 6.81
N VAL A 200 -3.95 5.34 6.70
CA VAL A 200 -4.31 6.40 5.76
C VAL A 200 -3.13 7.34 5.55
N VAL A 201 -3.04 8.00 4.39
CA VAL A 201 -2.02 9.02 4.14
C VAL A 201 -2.58 10.40 4.46
N VAL A 202 -1.83 11.17 5.25
CA VAL A 202 -2.02 12.61 5.45
C VAL A 202 -1.06 13.35 4.54
N HIS A 203 -1.58 14.28 3.73
CA HIS A 203 -0.82 15.00 2.71
C HIS A 203 -0.99 16.51 2.85
N ASN A 204 -0.14 17.12 3.67
CA ASN A 204 -0.18 18.55 4.05
C ASN A 204 0.62 19.45 3.09
N HIS A 205 0.36 19.36 1.78
CA HIS A 205 0.96 20.24 0.77
C HIS A 205 -0.12 20.79 -0.16
N ASP A 206 0.25 21.61 -1.13
CA ASP A 206 -0.63 22.25 -2.12
C ASP A 206 -0.50 21.68 -3.54
N PHE A 207 0.28 20.59 -3.70
CA PHE A 207 0.48 19.85 -4.94
C PHE A 207 0.16 18.36 -4.75
N PRO A 208 -0.10 17.58 -5.82
CA PRO A 208 -0.37 16.15 -5.69
C PRO A 208 0.89 15.34 -5.34
N ARG A 209 0.74 14.33 -4.47
CA ARG A 209 1.79 13.36 -4.14
C ARG A 209 1.68 12.09 -4.99
N TYR A 210 2.83 11.53 -5.35
CA TYR A 210 2.93 10.27 -6.08
C TYR A 210 3.76 9.23 -5.32
N ALA A 211 3.28 7.98 -5.32
CA ALA A 211 4.02 6.84 -4.81
C ALA A 211 3.74 5.57 -5.61
N LEU A 212 4.70 4.66 -5.66
CA LEU A 212 4.50 3.29 -6.12
C LEU A 212 4.06 2.42 -4.93
N ILE A 213 2.95 1.70 -5.13
CA ILE A 213 2.45 0.67 -4.21
C ILE A 213 2.44 -0.68 -4.89
N THR A 214 2.89 -1.72 -4.18
CA THR A 214 3.02 -3.08 -4.71
C THR A 214 2.50 -4.07 -3.69
N SER A 215 1.48 -4.85 -4.05
CA SER A 215 1.08 -6.04 -3.29
C SER A 215 2.13 -7.13 -3.51
N LEU A 216 2.65 -7.71 -2.43
CA LEU A 216 3.61 -8.81 -2.49
C LEU A 216 3.18 -9.95 -1.58
N GLU A 217 3.34 -11.17 -2.08
CA GLU A 217 3.22 -12.37 -1.28
C GLU A 217 4.42 -12.50 -0.32
N SER A 218 4.14 -12.70 0.96
CA SER A 218 5.17 -13.06 1.92
C SER A 218 5.78 -14.42 1.62
N GLY A 219 7.09 -14.54 1.77
CA GLY A 219 7.82 -15.79 1.65
C GLY A 219 9.31 -15.53 1.73
N THR A 220 10.12 -16.55 1.44
CA THR A 220 11.58 -16.47 1.51
C THR A 220 12.15 -15.33 0.69
N ALA A 221 11.65 -15.10 -0.53
CA ALA A 221 12.13 -14.03 -1.40
C ALA A 221 11.92 -12.63 -0.78
N LEU A 222 10.70 -12.32 -0.34
CA LEU A 222 10.41 -11.04 0.31
C LEU A 222 11.16 -10.88 1.63
N ASN A 223 11.28 -11.96 2.42
CA ASN A 223 12.04 -11.93 3.66
C ASN A 223 13.52 -11.58 3.42
N ASN A 224 14.14 -12.17 2.41
CA ASN A 224 15.53 -11.89 2.04
C ASN A 224 15.71 -10.46 1.54
N PHE A 225 14.77 -9.96 0.73
CA PHE A 225 14.78 -8.56 0.28
C PHE A 225 14.71 -7.59 1.46
N ILE A 226 13.75 -7.80 2.38
CA ILE A 226 13.61 -6.97 3.58
C ILE A 226 14.88 -7.03 4.44
N ALA A 227 15.46 -8.22 4.64
CA ALA A 227 16.69 -8.36 5.43
C ALA A 227 17.88 -7.59 4.83
N ALA A 228 18.00 -7.54 3.50
CA ALA A 228 19.06 -6.77 2.82
C ALA A 228 18.81 -5.24 2.89
N GLU A 229 17.55 -4.83 2.82
CA GLU A 229 17.15 -3.43 2.63
C GLU A 229 16.70 -2.73 3.91
N LYS A 230 16.51 -3.44 5.02
CA LYS A 230 16.08 -2.85 6.30
C LYS A 230 17.01 -1.70 6.74
N ALA A 231 16.41 -0.59 7.15
CA ALA A 231 17.09 0.59 7.67
C ALA A 231 17.52 0.43 9.14
#